data_AF-A0A2V9KFF4-F1
#
_entry.id   AF-A0A2V9KFF4-F1
#
_cell.length_a   1.000
_cell.length_b   1.000
_cell.length_c   1.000
_cell.angle_alpha   90.00
_cell.angle_beta   90.00
_cell.angle_gamma   90.00
#
_symmetry.space_group_name_H-M   'P 1'
#
loop_
_entity.id
_entity.type
_entity.pdbx_description
1 polymer ?
#
loop_
_entity_poly.entity_id
_entity_poly.type
_entity_poly.pdbx_seq_one_letter_code
_entity_poly.pdbx_strand_id
1 'polypeptide(L)'
;MEQFGFPYTSLRDAEIKAGNLNARYDVVILPAAAPAAITGEPAGARGAGEGGGPQGRAGQFGRPQSYPPEYESGIGREGVDGLRAFVEKGGVLLTFGEAGTLAIERFGLPLRNVVAERKSTEFWCPGSTLKVKFNAAHPLGYGMPAQGLAVFLAGSQAYEILPTDFNDRIETVAAFVERDILQSGWLLGEETLARKAAMVSVKLGQGRVVLIGFRAQHRAQAHGTFKLVFNTLVNGPDAAPARSSNGEGR
;
A
#
# COMPACT_ATOMS: atom_id res chain seq x y z
N MET A 1 -16.52 -0.02 -0.22
CA MET A 1 -16.97 -0.34 1.15
C MET A 1 -18.47 -0.19 1.30
N GLU A 2 -19.07 0.92 0.83
CA GLU A 2 -20.54 1.15 0.84
C GLU A 2 -21.37 -0.02 0.30
N GLN A 3 -20.98 -0.57 -0.84
CA GLN A 3 -21.71 -1.67 -1.48
C GLN A 3 -21.51 -3.04 -0.79
N PHE A 4 -20.62 -3.14 0.21
CA PHE A 4 -20.22 -4.40 0.83
C PHE A 4 -20.45 -4.44 2.35
N GLY A 5 -21.16 -3.45 2.91
CA GLY A 5 -21.66 -3.49 4.29
C GLY A 5 -20.64 -3.26 5.42
N PHE A 6 -19.39 -2.90 5.09
CA PHE A 6 -18.40 -2.55 6.11
C PHE A 6 -18.60 -1.10 6.59
N PRO A 7 -18.72 -0.85 7.91
CA PRO A 7 -18.72 0.50 8.44
C PRO A 7 -17.36 1.13 8.15
N TYR A 8 -17.37 2.31 7.55
CA TYR A 8 -16.15 3.04 7.23
C TYR A 8 -16.38 4.53 7.48
N THR A 9 -15.31 5.24 7.79
CA THR A 9 -15.33 6.70 7.91
C THR A 9 -14.03 7.27 7.37
N SER A 10 -14.10 8.47 6.80
CA SER A 10 -12.93 9.18 6.31
C SER A 10 -12.10 9.68 7.49
N LEU A 11 -10.90 9.13 7.62
CA LEU A 11 -9.92 9.57 8.60
C LEU A 11 -9.14 10.77 8.05
N ARG A 12 -9.16 11.90 8.77
CA ARG A 12 -8.49 13.15 8.36
C ARG A 12 -7.23 13.41 9.17
N ASP A 13 -6.31 14.20 8.63
CA ASP A 13 -4.99 14.48 9.20
C ASP A 13 -5.02 14.91 10.67
N ALA A 14 -5.95 15.78 11.05
CA ALA A 14 -6.08 16.25 12.43
C ALA A 14 -6.33 15.10 13.42
N GLU A 15 -7.13 14.11 13.03
CA GLU A 15 -7.42 12.94 13.85
C GLU A 15 -6.22 11.97 13.88
N ILE A 16 -5.53 11.79 12.75
CA ILE A 16 -4.30 10.99 12.68
C ILE A 16 -3.24 11.57 13.63
N LYS A 17 -3.06 12.90 13.62
CA LYS A 17 -2.13 13.63 14.49
C LYS A 17 -2.54 13.58 15.96
N ALA A 18 -3.85 13.64 16.25
CA ALA A 18 -4.36 13.50 17.62
C ALA A 18 -4.07 12.11 18.22
N GLY A 19 -3.93 11.09 17.38
CA GLY A 19 -3.56 9.73 17.77
C GLY A 19 -4.70 8.96 18.43
N ASN A 20 -4.35 7.95 19.23
CA ASN A 20 -5.30 7.01 19.87
C ASN A 20 -6.27 6.32 18.88
N LEU A 21 -5.80 6.06 17.65
CA LEU A 21 -6.63 5.53 16.57
C LEU A 21 -7.26 4.17 16.90
N ASN A 22 -6.61 3.33 17.74
CA ASN A 22 -7.14 2.02 18.13
C ASN A 22 -8.46 2.09 18.92
N ALA A 23 -8.80 3.25 19.50
CA ALA A 23 -10.07 3.45 20.17
C ALA A 23 -11.26 3.41 19.21
N ARG A 24 -11.04 3.79 17.94
CA ARG A 24 -12.11 3.96 16.92
C ARG A 24 -11.93 3.09 15.69
N TYR A 25 -10.71 2.66 15.39
CA TYR A 25 -10.36 1.97 14.16
C TYR A 25 -9.69 0.64 14.46
N ASP A 26 -10.02 -0.35 13.64
CA ASP A 26 -9.34 -1.65 13.62
C ASP A 26 -8.38 -1.73 12.42
N VAL A 27 -8.78 -1.11 11.30
CA VAL A 27 -7.99 -1.04 10.07
C VAL A 27 -7.94 0.41 9.57
N VAL A 28 -6.74 0.89 9.25
CA VAL A 28 -6.51 2.15 8.55
C VAL A 28 -6.03 1.83 7.14
N ILE A 29 -6.62 2.47 6.13
CA ILE A 29 -6.28 2.27 4.73
C ILE A 29 -5.65 3.54 4.18
N LEU A 30 -4.43 3.43 3.66
CA LEU A 30 -3.81 4.48 2.86
C LEU A 30 -4.05 4.18 1.38
N PRO A 31 -4.80 5.04 0.66
CA PRO A 31 -4.98 4.89 -0.77
C PRO A 31 -3.64 5.09 -1.50
N ALA A 32 -3.56 4.66 -2.75
CA ALA A 32 -2.36 4.85 -3.56
C ALA A 32 -2.06 6.35 -3.76
N ALA A 33 -1.06 6.85 -3.02
CA ALA A 33 -0.55 8.21 -3.06
C ALA A 33 0.92 8.21 -2.62
N ALA A 34 1.74 9.05 -3.24
CA ALA A 34 3.15 9.17 -2.89
C ALA A 34 3.33 9.63 -1.43
N PRO A 35 4.42 9.24 -0.73
CA PRO A 35 4.67 9.65 0.65
C PRO A 35 4.56 11.16 0.88
N ALA A 36 5.09 11.98 -0.04
CA ALA A 36 5.01 13.44 0.03
C ALA A 36 3.56 13.96 0.01
N ALA A 37 2.68 13.33 -0.76
CA ALA A 37 1.27 13.70 -0.80
C ALA A 37 0.51 13.27 0.47
N ILE A 38 0.97 12.22 1.15
CA ILE A 38 0.39 11.77 2.42
C ILE A 38 0.90 12.62 3.59
N THR A 39 2.20 12.89 3.64
CA THR A 39 2.82 13.62 4.74
C THR A 39 2.67 15.13 4.63
N GLY A 40 2.47 15.65 3.42
CA GLY A 40 2.54 17.09 3.13
C GLY A 40 3.98 17.62 3.11
N GLU A 41 4.98 16.75 3.25
CA GLU A 41 6.39 17.14 3.18
C GLU A 41 6.79 17.33 1.71
N PRO A 42 7.69 18.29 1.39
CA PRO A 42 8.23 18.43 0.06
C PRO A 42 8.80 17.09 -0.41
N ALA A 43 8.45 16.68 -1.63
CA ALA A 43 9.08 15.52 -2.23
C ALA A 43 10.59 15.75 -2.28
N GLY A 44 11.34 15.04 -1.43
CA GLY A 44 12.80 15.06 -1.48
C GLY A 44 13.24 14.70 -2.90
N ALA A 45 14.38 15.23 -3.33
CA ALA A 45 14.92 15.13 -4.70
C ALA A 45 15.13 13.69 -5.27
N ARG A 46 14.71 12.64 -4.57
CA ARG A 46 14.83 11.23 -4.96
C ARG A 46 13.64 10.66 -5.75
N GLY A 47 12.65 11.48 -6.12
CA GLY A 47 11.45 11.04 -6.87
C GLY A 47 11.32 11.57 -8.30
N ALA A 48 12.22 12.43 -8.77
CA ALA A 48 12.23 12.88 -10.16
C ALA A 48 13.09 11.93 -10.98
N GLY A 49 12.52 10.79 -11.40
CA GLY A 49 13.16 9.95 -12.40
C GLY A 49 13.42 10.77 -13.67
N GLU A 50 14.68 10.78 -14.11
CA GLU A 50 15.12 11.21 -15.45
C GLU A 50 14.43 10.33 -16.51
N GLY A 51 13.18 10.66 -16.81
CA GLY A 51 12.47 10.26 -18.02
C GLY A 51 12.33 11.49 -18.89
N GLY A 52 13.33 11.75 -19.73
CA GLY A 52 13.31 12.82 -20.71
C GLY A 52 12.20 12.63 -21.75
N GLY A 53 11.00 13.12 -21.43
CA GLY A 53 10.05 13.63 -22.43
C GLY A 53 10.36 15.11 -22.67
N PRO A 54 10.04 15.69 -23.84
CA PRO A 54 10.59 16.96 -24.32
C PRO A 54 10.28 18.13 -23.37
N GLN A 55 11.17 18.36 -22.40
CA GLN A 55 11.26 19.55 -21.57
C GLN A 55 11.87 20.67 -22.41
N GLY A 56 11.02 21.22 -23.28
CA GLY A 56 11.32 22.42 -24.05
C GLY A 56 10.09 23.26 -24.38
N ARG A 57 8.88 22.91 -23.93
CA ARG A 57 7.68 23.66 -24.34
C ARG A 57 6.46 23.60 -23.40
N ALA A 58 6.69 23.50 -22.09
CA ALA A 58 5.64 23.70 -21.09
C ALA A 58 6.01 24.84 -20.13
N GLY A 59 6.52 25.94 -20.67
CA GLY A 59 6.21 27.24 -20.09
C GLY A 59 4.74 27.54 -20.40
N GLN A 60 3.99 28.03 -19.42
CA GLN A 60 2.75 28.79 -19.62
C GLN A 60 1.41 28.03 -19.64
N PHE A 61 1.16 27.10 -18.71
CA PHE A 61 -0.21 26.86 -18.21
C PHE A 61 -0.17 26.60 -16.70
N GLY A 62 -0.85 27.48 -15.94
CA GLY A 62 -0.67 27.73 -14.51
C GLY A 62 -0.67 26.49 -13.61
N ARG A 63 0.49 26.20 -13.02
CA ARG A 63 0.52 25.69 -11.64
C ARG A 63 0.14 26.88 -10.75
N PRO A 64 -0.95 26.87 -9.98
CA PRO A 64 -1.09 27.83 -8.89
C PRO A 64 0.12 27.65 -7.98
N GLN A 65 0.99 28.65 -7.97
CA GLN A 65 2.03 28.80 -6.95
C GLN A 65 1.27 29.12 -5.66
N SER A 66 1.38 28.25 -4.67
CA SER A 66 0.66 28.28 -3.38
C SER A 66 -0.80 27.79 -3.48
N TYR A 67 -1.05 26.60 -2.96
CA TYR A 67 -2.41 26.25 -2.50
C TYR A 67 -2.68 27.06 -1.21
N PRO A 68 -3.93 27.36 -0.85
CA PRO A 68 -4.21 27.97 0.46
C PRO A 68 -3.67 27.06 1.58
N PRO A 69 -3.14 27.59 2.70
CA PRO A 69 -2.50 26.79 3.75
C PRO A 69 -3.39 25.66 4.30
N GLU A 70 -4.71 25.84 4.29
CA GLU A 70 -5.66 24.78 4.64
C GLU A 70 -5.63 23.54 3.71
N TYR A 71 -5.12 23.69 2.48
CA TYR A 71 -4.91 22.62 1.49
C TYR A 71 -3.44 22.19 1.37
N GLU A 72 -2.51 22.85 2.07
CA GLU A 72 -1.15 22.34 2.34
C GLU A 72 -1.15 21.42 3.57
N SER A 73 -2.19 20.60 3.69
CA SER A 73 -2.33 19.67 4.80
C SER A 73 -1.77 18.31 4.44
N GLY A 74 -1.05 17.74 5.39
CA GLY A 74 -0.63 16.35 5.39
C GLY A 74 -0.41 15.89 6.83
N ILE A 75 -0.28 14.58 7.01
CA ILE A 75 -0.20 13.99 8.35
C ILE A 75 1.10 14.36 9.08
N GLY A 76 2.13 14.79 8.35
CA GLY A 76 3.46 15.12 8.88
C GLY A 76 4.12 13.97 9.64
N ARG A 77 5.24 14.25 10.31
CA ARG A 77 5.92 13.28 11.17
C ARG A 77 5.03 12.77 12.30
N GLU A 78 4.29 13.66 12.95
CA GLU A 78 3.41 13.32 14.08
C GLU A 78 2.34 12.31 13.67
N GLY A 79 1.70 12.48 12.52
CA GLY A 79 0.72 11.53 12.04
C GLY A 79 1.33 10.22 11.57
N VAL A 80 2.55 10.23 11.01
CA VAL A 80 3.30 9.00 10.73
C VAL A 80 3.60 8.22 12.02
N ASP A 81 4.03 8.92 13.07
CA ASP A 81 4.29 8.33 14.39
C ASP A 81 2.97 7.79 15.00
N GLY A 82 1.86 8.51 14.83
CA GLY A 82 0.52 8.07 15.20
C GLY A 82 0.06 6.80 14.48
N LEU A 83 0.30 6.69 13.17
CA LEU A 83 0.02 5.49 12.39
C LEU A 83 0.90 4.30 12.82
N ARG A 84 2.19 4.56 13.11
CA ARG A 84 3.09 3.51 13.62
C ARG A 84 2.60 2.99 14.96
N ALA A 85 2.30 3.90 15.90
CA ALA A 85 1.79 3.55 17.21
C ALA A 85 0.45 2.80 17.13
N PHE A 86 -0.41 3.16 16.17
CA PHE A 86 -1.65 2.44 15.90
C PHE A 86 -1.41 0.97 15.56
N VAL A 87 -0.46 0.70 14.66
CA VAL A 87 -0.11 -0.67 14.27
C VAL A 87 0.55 -1.41 15.43
N GLU A 88 1.51 -0.80 16.12
CA GLU A 88 2.21 -1.41 17.26
C GLU A 88 1.25 -1.84 18.39
N LYS A 89 0.12 -1.13 18.54
CA LYS A 89 -0.96 -1.41 19.50
C LYS A 89 -2.06 -2.35 19.00
N GLY A 90 -1.84 -3.04 17.87
CA GLY A 90 -2.76 -4.07 17.36
C GLY A 90 -3.57 -3.67 16.13
N GLY A 91 -3.43 -2.43 15.65
CA GLY A 91 -4.09 -1.97 14.43
C GLY A 91 -3.53 -2.62 13.17
N VAL A 92 -4.33 -2.62 12.10
CA VAL A 92 -3.89 -3.05 10.77
C VAL A 92 -3.76 -1.83 9.86
N LEU A 93 -2.56 -1.61 9.32
CA LEU A 93 -2.35 -0.60 8.27
C LEU A 93 -2.33 -1.29 6.91
N LEU A 94 -3.28 -0.97 6.04
CA LEU A 94 -3.33 -1.44 4.66
C LEU A 94 -2.88 -0.32 3.71
N THR A 95 -1.88 -0.59 2.88
CA THR A 95 -1.37 0.36 1.88
C THR A 95 -1.51 -0.19 0.47
N PHE A 96 -1.78 0.69 -0.49
CA PHE A 96 -1.80 0.36 -1.91
C PHE A 96 -0.69 1.06 -2.69
N GLY A 97 0.02 0.31 -3.53
CA GLY A 97 1.05 0.85 -4.43
C GLY A 97 2.04 1.74 -3.68
N GLU A 98 2.30 2.92 -4.23
CA GLU A 98 3.22 3.94 -3.73
C GLU A 98 3.04 4.37 -2.26
N ALA A 99 1.85 4.21 -1.67
CA ALA A 99 1.66 4.45 -0.23
C ALA A 99 2.47 3.47 0.63
N GLY A 100 2.79 2.29 0.10
CA GLY A 100 3.64 1.30 0.75
C GLY A 100 5.06 1.83 1.03
N THR A 101 5.57 2.75 0.21
CA THR A 101 6.87 3.39 0.45
C THR A 101 6.91 4.12 1.80
N LEU A 102 5.81 4.77 2.20
CA LEU A 102 5.74 5.46 3.49
C LEU A 102 5.96 4.49 4.64
N ALA A 103 5.26 3.35 4.63
CA ALA A 103 5.38 2.34 5.67
C ALA A 103 6.78 1.70 5.66
N ILE A 104 7.32 1.35 4.48
CA ILE A 104 8.66 0.76 4.35
C ILE A 104 9.71 1.69 4.98
N GLU A 105 9.73 2.96 4.56
CA GLU A 105 10.77 3.91 4.99
C GLU A 105 10.58 4.37 6.44
N ARG A 106 9.37 4.74 6.83
CA ARG A 106 9.13 5.39 8.12
C ARG A 106 8.93 4.41 9.27
N PHE A 107 8.49 3.19 8.99
CA PHE A 107 8.37 2.16 10.03
C PHE A 107 9.60 1.24 10.08
N GLY A 108 10.52 1.38 9.11
CA GLY A 108 11.74 0.58 9.03
C GLY A 108 11.45 -0.87 8.67
N LEU A 109 10.49 -1.12 7.77
CA LEU A 109 10.17 -2.49 7.36
C LEU A 109 11.33 -3.04 6.51
N PRO A 110 11.75 -4.30 6.71
CA PRO A 110 12.85 -4.92 5.97
C PRO A 110 12.39 -5.38 4.57
N LEU A 111 11.89 -4.43 3.79
CA LEU A 111 11.37 -4.62 2.45
C LEU A 111 12.01 -3.58 1.52
N ARG A 112 12.24 -3.96 0.26
CA ARG A 112 12.63 -3.03 -0.79
C ARG A 112 11.65 -3.09 -1.95
N ASN A 113 11.26 -1.94 -2.48
CA ASN A 113 10.56 -1.86 -3.75
C ASN A 113 11.55 -2.03 -4.92
N VAL A 114 11.52 -3.18 -5.59
CA VAL A 114 12.49 -3.51 -6.64
C VAL A 114 12.32 -2.73 -7.94
N VAL A 115 11.18 -2.06 -8.13
CA VAL A 115 10.93 -1.23 -9.33
C VAL A 115 11.31 0.24 -9.12
N ALA A 116 11.48 0.70 -7.87
CA ALA A 116 11.79 2.10 -7.57
C ALA A 116 13.17 2.54 -8.05
N GLU A 117 14.13 1.62 -8.08
CA GLU A 117 15.54 1.89 -8.40
C GLU A 117 15.86 1.66 -9.90
N ARG A 118 14.85 1.40 -10.73
CA ARG A 118 15.04 1.03 -12.13
C ARG A 118 14.83 2.21 -13.07
N LYS A 119 15.71 2.32 -14.07
CA LYS A 119 15.50 3.25 -15.18
C LYS A 119 14.36 2.76 -16.06
N SER A 120 13.66 3.67 -16.73
CA SER A 120 12.59 3.31 -17.69
C SER A 120 13.08 2.44 -18.86
N THR A 121 14.39 2.49 -19.17
CA THR A 121 15.03 1.61 -20.16
C THR A 121 15.30 0.20 -19.65
N GLU A 122 15.27 -0.01 -18.33
CA GLU A 122 15.50 -1.30 -17.66
C GLU A 122 14.18 -1.94 -17.26
N PHE A 123 13.23 -1.15 -16.75
CA PHE A 123 11.90 -1.61 -16.37
C PHE A 123 10.83 -0.63 -16.83
N TRP A 124 9.84 -1.13 -17.57
CA TRP A 124 8.70 -0.33 -18.03
C TRP A 124 7.43 -1.15 -18.12
N CYS A 125 6.41 -0.75 -17.36
CA CYS A 125 5.12 -1.43 -17.27
C CYS A 125 3.99 -0.40 -17.03
N PRO A 126 3.60 0.40 -18.04
CA PRO A 126 2.71 1.56 -17.88
C PRO A 126 1.22 1.20 -17.69
N GLY A 127 0.89 -0.08 -17.69
CA GLY A 127 -0.48 -0.58 -17.64
C GLY A 127 -0.55 -1.97 -18.24
N SER A 128 -0.46 -3.00 -17.41
CA SER A 128 -0.42 -4.38 -17.89
C SER A 128 -1.10 -5.32 -16.93
N THR A 129 -1.64 -6.40 -17.47
CA THR A 129 -2.18 -7.50 -16.68
C THR A 129 -1.10 -8.54 -16.51
N LEU A 130 -0.73 -8.81 -15.26
CA LEU A 130 0.38 -9.67 -14.90
C LEU A 130 -0.12 -10.91 -14.14
N LYS A 131 0.51 -12.05 -14.39
CA LYS A 131 0.23 -13.31 -13.71
C LYS A 131 0.86 -13.31 -12.32
N VAL A 132 0.05 -13.68 -11.34
CA VAL A 132 0.41 -13.74 -9.92
C VAL A 132 -0.04 -15.06 -9.31
N LYS A 133 0.78 -15.61 -8.42
CA LYS A 133 0.45 -16.74 -7.53
C LYS A 133 -0.07 -16.18 -6.21
N PHE A 134 -1.10 -16.81 -5.65
CA PHE A 134 -1.64 -16.45 -4.33
C PHE A 134 -1.45 -17.60 -3.34
N ASN A 135 -1.10 -17.26 -2.10
CA ASN A 135 -1.06 -18.20 -1.00
C ASN A 135 -2.46 -18.34 -0.38
N ALA A 136 -3.25 -19.28 -0.88
CA ALA A 136 -4.59 -19.54 -0.38
C ALA A 136 -4.64 -20.18 1.03
N ALA A 137 -3.50 -20.62 1.58
CA ALA A 137 -3.40 -21.11 2.95
C ALA A 137 -3.24 -19.96 3.97
N HIS A 138 -2.84 -18.78 3.52
CA HIS A 138 -2.73 -17.59 4.36
C HIS A 138 -4.12 -16.93 4.53
N PRO A 139 -4.51 -16.46 5.73
CA PRO A 139 -5.83 -15.84 5.96
C PRO A 139 -6.16 -14.69 5.00
N LEU A 140 -5.18 -13.82 4.73
CA LEU A 140 -5.31 -12.74 3.73
C LEU A 140 -5.51 -13.23 2.28
N GLY A 141 -5.15 -14.48 1.98
CA GLY A 141 -5.30 -15.12 0.67
C GLY A 141 -6.50 -16.09 0.57
N TYR A 142 -7.32 -16.24 1.62
CA TYR A 142 -8.46 -17.16 1.62
C TYR A 142 -9.41 -16.92 0.45
N GLY A 143 -9.80 -18.01 -0.22
CA GLY A 143 -10.70 -18.00 -1.37
C GLY A 143 -10.08 -17.42 -2.66
N MET A 144 -8.77 -17.15 -2.68
CA MET A 144 -8.04 -16.83 -3.90
C MET A 144 -7.67 -18.13 -4.65
N PRO A 145 -7.66 -18.12 -5.99
CA PRO A 145 -7.12 -19.23 -6.76
C PRO A 145 -5.59 -19.31 -6.59
N ALA A 146 -4.98 -20.48 -6.83
CA ALA A 146 -3.53 -20.63 -6.76
C ALA A 146 -2.78 -19.69 -7.73
N GLN A 147 -3.41 -19.36 -8.87
CA GLN A 147 -2.94 -18.38 -9.84
C GLN A 147 -4.07 -17.46 -10.28
N GLY A 148 -3.75 -16.20 -10.55
CA GLY A 148 -4.68 -15.24 -11.11
C GLY A 148 -3.94 -14.06 -11.73
N LEU A 149 -4.65 -12.94 -11.87
CA LEU A 149 -4.18 -11.76 -12.59
C LEU A 149 -4.23 -10.52 -11.69
N ALA A 150 -3.20 -9.70 -11.78
CA ALA A 150 -3.14 -8.38 -11.16
C ALA A 150 -2.85 -7.31 -12.23
N VAL A 151 -3.48 -6.15 -12.11
CA VAL A 151 -3.25 -5.03 -13.02
C VAL A 151 -2.14 -4.16 -12.43
N PHE A 152 -1.03 -4.05 -13.14
CA PHE A 152 0.11 -3.24 -12.78
C PHE A 152 0.03 -1.90 -13.51
N LEU A 153 -0.09 -0.82 -12.75
CA LEU A 153 -0.24 0.56 -13.22
C LEU A 153 0.92 1.43 -12.69
N ALA A 154 0.99 2.68 -13.16
CA ALA A 154 1.85 3.69 -12.55
C ALA A 154 1.65 3.76 -11.02
N GLY A 155 2.76 3.81 -10.29
CA GLY A 155 2.78 3.75 -8.82
C GLY A 155 2.56 2.36 -8.22
N SER A 156 2.45 1.29 -9.03
CA SER A 156 2.48 -0.08 -8.52
C SER A 156 3.91 -0.48 -8.11
N GLN A 157 4.01 -1.41 -7.18
CA GLN A 157 5.24 -1.83 -6.53
C GLN A 157 5.36 -3.36 -6.55
N ALA A 158 6.60 -3.82 -6.45
CA ALA A 158 6.94 -5.22 -6.22
C ALA A 158 8.01 -5.26 -5.13
N TYR A 159 7.90 -6.22 -4.22
CA TYR A 159 8.70 -6.23 -3.01
C TYR A 159 9.70 -7.38 -3.00
N GLU A 160 10.90 -7.06 -2.54
CA GLU A 160 11.89 -8.00 -2.07
C GLU A 160 11.98 -7.92 -0.56
N ILE A 161 11.94 -9.07 0.10
CA ILE A 161 12.14 -9.18 1.55
C ILE A 161 13.63 -9.21 1.81
N LEU A 162 14.13 -8.27 2.62
CA LEU A 162 15.53 -8.20 2.99
C LEU A 162 15.82 -9.18 4.13
N PRO A 163 17.01 -9.81 4.16
CA PRO A 163 17.42 -10.66 5.28
C PRO A 163 17.51 -9.88 6.61
N THR A 164 16.93 -10.44 7.66
CA THR A 164 16.90 -9.94 9.03
C THR A 164 16.63 -11.10 9.98
N ASP A 165 16.90 -10.91 11.27
CA ASP A 165 16.60 -11.93 12.31
C ASP A 165 15.08 -12.14 12.52
N PHE A 166 14.25 -11.31 11.91
CA PHE A 166 12.79 -11.32 12.08
C PHE A 166 12.03 -11.64 10.78
N ASN A 167 12.65 -12.34 9.82
CA ASN A 167 11.98 -12.73 8.57
C ASN A 167 10.73 -13.59 8.80
N ASP A 168 10.64 -14.30 9.93
CA ASP A 168 9.46 -15.07 10.36
C ASP A 168 8.20 -14.20 10.54
N ARG A 169 8.38 -12.89 10.71
CA ARG A 169 7.30 -11.90 10.85
C ARG A 169 6.75 -11.40 9.52
N ILE A 170 7.28 -11.88 8.40
CA ILE A 170 6.99 -11.37 7.06
C ILE A 170 6.46 -12.51 6.21
N GLU A 171 5.22 -12.37 5.77
CA GLU A 171 4.53 -13.39 5.01
C GLU A 171 4.19 -12.88 3.61
N THR A 172 4.56 -13.65 2.58
CA THR A 172 4.16 -13.36 1.19
C THR A 172 2.78 -13.93 0.94
N VAL A 173 1.83 -13.05 0.62
CA VAL A 173 0.44 -13.44 0.32
C VAL A 173 0.22 -13.60 -1.18
N ALA A 174 0.90 -12.77 -1.98
CA ALA A 174 0.90 -12.86 -3.43
C ALA A 174 2.29 -12.59 -4.00
N ALA A 175 2.68 -13.28 -5.06
CA ALA A 175 3.94 -13.09 -5.75
C ALA A 175 3.77 -13.20 -7.27
N PHE A 176 4.55 -12.46 -8.05
CA PHE A 176 4.58 -12.65 -9.50
C PHE A 176 5.13 -14.04 -9.84
N VAL A 177 4.66 -14.61 -10.95
CA VAL A 177 5.16 -15.90 -11.43
C VAL A 177 6.65 -15.80 -11.82
N GLU A 178 7.28 -16.96 -12.04
CA GLU A 178 8.72 -17.04 -12.31
C GLU A 178 9.13 -16.67 -13.74
N ARG A 179 8.21 -16.80 -14.70
CA ARG A 179 8.38 -16.51 -16.12
C ARG A 179 7.02 -16.35 -16.79
N ASP A 180 7.02 -15.81 -18.01
CA ASP A 180 5.83 -15.49 -18.79
C ASP A 180 4.83 -14.65 -17.98
N ILE A 181 5.33 -13.69 -17.18
CA ILE A 181 4.55 -12.89 -16.24
C ILE A 181 3.47 -12.07 -16.96
N LEU A 182 3.79 -11.54 -18.15
CA LEU A 182 2.85 -10.74 -18.92
C LEU A 182 1.68 -11.60 -19.43
N GLN A 183 0.46 -11.20 -19.09
CA GLN A 183 -0.76 -11.72 -19.72
C GLN A 183 -1.21 -10.81 -20.86
N SER A 184 -1.20 -9.49 -20.64
CA SER A 184 -1.54 -8.49 -21.66
C SER A 184 -0.94 -7.12 -21.34
N GLY A 185 -0.64 -6.33 -22.36
CA GLY A 185 -0.02 -5.01 -22.24
C GLY A 185 1.44 -5.01 -22.65
N TRP A 186 2.27 -4.30 -21.90
CA TRP A 186 3.70 -4.14 -22.16
C TRP A 186 4.50 -4.29 -20.87
N LEU A 187 5.45 -5.22 -20.88
CA LEU A 187 6.39 -5.44 -19.78
C LEU A 187 7.81 -5.51 -20.34
N LEU A 188 8.60 -4.48 -20.02
CA LEU A 188 10.06 -4.50 -20.16
C LEU A 188 10.68 -4.79 -18.79
N GLY A 189 11.68 -5.66 -18.75
CA GLY A 189 12.40 -6.02 -17.52
C GLY A 189 11.66 -7.03 -16.63
N GLU A 190 11.07 -8.07 -17.24
CA GLU A 190 10.28 -9.09 -16.55
C GLU A 190 11.01 -9.71 -15.33
N GLU A 191 12.32 -9.90 -15.46
CA GLU A 191 13.20 -10.42 -14.41
C GLU A 191 13.21 -9.57 -13.14
N THR A 192 12.87 -8.28 -13.25
CA THR A 192 12.70 -7.39 -12.08
C THR A 192 11.52 -7.85 -11.22
N LEU A 193 10.45 -8.40 -11.83
CA LEU A 193 9.26 -8.84 -11.12
C LEU A 193 9.28 -10.33 -10.77
N ALA A 194 10.02 -11.15 -11.53
CA ALA A 194 10.02 -12.59 -11.37
C ALA A 194 10.22 -13.04 -9.91
N ARG A 195 9.24 -13.78 -9.39
CA ARG A 195 9.17 -14.29 -8.00
C ARG A 195 9.11 -13.22 -6.90
N LYS A 196 9.06 -11.93 -7.23
CA LYS A 196 8.95 -10.85 -6.25
C LYS A 196 7.54 -10.79 -5.70
N ALA A 197 7.42 -10.34 -4.46
CA ALA A 197 6.14 -10.28 -3.78
C ALA A 197 5.29 -9.13 -4.35
N ALA A 198 4.05 -9.43 -4.69
CA ALA A 198 3.03 -8.46 -5.08
C ALA A 198 2.16 -8.03 -3.89
N MET A 199 2.10 -8.85 -2.83
CA MET A 199 1.46 -8.54 -1.55
C MET A 199 2.22 -9.20 -0.40
N VAL A 200 2.50 -8.42 0.64
CA VAL A 200 3.17 -8.88 1.86
C VAL A 200 2.42 -8.43 3.11
N SER A 201 2.44 -9.27 4.15
CA SER A 201 2.00 -8.96 5.51
C SER A 201 3.23 -8.90 6.41
N VAL A 202 3.40 -7.82 7.18
CA VAL A 202 4.52 -7.63 8.10
C VAL A 202 3.98 -7.39 9.50
N LYS A 203 4.30 -8.28 10.44
CA LYS A 203 3.95 -8.09 11.85
C LYS A 203 4.79 -6.97 12.47
N LEU A 204 4.13 -6.01 13.13
CA LEU A 204 4.77 -4.88 13.82
C LEU A 204 4.07 -4.65 15.16
N GLY A 205 4.80 -4.89 16.26
CA GLY A 205 4.23 -4.93 17.60
C GLY A 205 3.12 -5.99 17.70
N GLN A 206 1.94 -5.56 18.15
CA GLN A 206 0.75 -6.41 18.27
C GLN A 206 -0.09 -6.45 16.98
N GLY A 207 0.17 -5.55 16.03
CA GLY A 207 -0.59 -5.45 14.78
C GLY A 207 0.25 -5.85 13.57
N ARG A 208 -0.17 -5.36 12.39
CA ARG A 208 0.50 -5.65 11.13
C ARG A 208 0.34 -4.54 10.10
N VAL A 209 1.31 -4.49 9.19
CA VAL A 209 1.25 -3.69 7.95
C VAL A 209 1.02 -4.64 6.78
N VAL A 210 -0.01 -4.38 5.99
CA VAL A 210 -0.33 -5.12 4.76
C VAL A 210 -0.03 -4.21 3.58
N LEU A 211 0.95 -4.62 2.74
CA LEU A 211 1.33 -3.88 1.55
C LEU A 211 0.83 -4.61 0.31
N ILE A 212 -0.15 -4.03 -0.39
CA ILE A 212 -0.59 -4.50 -1.71
C ILE A 212 0.08 -3.62 -2.76
N GLY A 213 1.02 -4.20 -3.51
CA GLY A 213 1.83 -3.46 -4.48
C GLY A 213 1.04 -2.95 -5.68
N PHE A 214 -0.15 -3.47 -5.94
CA PHE A 214 -1.00 -3.05 -7.06
C PHE A 214 -2.31 -2.39 -6.56
N ARG A 215 -2.93 -1.60 -7.43
CA ARG A 215 -4.17 -0.87 -7.10
C ARG A 215 -5.41 -1.78 -7.21
N ALA A 216 -5.62 -2.65 -6.23
CA ALA A 216 -6.79 -3.55 -6.16
C ALA A 216 -8.15 -2.80 -6.16
N GLN A 217 -8.14 -1.52 -5.79
CA GLN A 217 -9.30 -0.63 -5.68
C GLN A 217 -9.64 0.14 -6.97
N HIS A 218 -8.87 -0.01 -8.05
CA HIS A 218 -9.11 0.77 -9.28
C HIS A 218 -10.36 0.27 -10.02
N ARG A 219 -11.17 1.22 -10.54
CA ARG A 219 -12.52 1.01 -11.12
C ARG A 219 -12.58 0.09 -12.37
N ALA A 220 -11.44 -0.40 -12.84
CA ALA A 220 -11.28 -1.28 -14.00
C ALA A 220 -10.58 -2.60 -13.66
N GLN A 221 -10.41 -2.92 -12.38
CA GLN A 221 -9.74 -4.16 -11.99
C GLN A 221 -10.71 -5.36 -12.01
N ALA A 222 -10.19 -6.56 -12.29
CA ALA A 222 -10.97 -7.78 -12.16
C ALA A 222 -11.46 -7.91 -10.71
N HIS A 223 -12.78 -8.08 -10.52
CA HIS A 223 -13.43 -8.19 -9.21
C HIS A 223 -12.74 -9.20 -8.26
N GLY A 224 -11.94 -10.13 -8.80
CA GLY A 224 -11.22 -11.15 -8.07
C GLY A 224 -10.23 -10.65 -7.00
N THR A 225 -9.51 -9.54 -7.19
CA THR A 225 -8.49 -9.14 -6.16
C THR A 225 -9.05 -8.28 -5.03
N PHE A 226 -10.30 -7.82 -5.11
CA PHE A 226 -11.00 -7.21 -3.98
C PHE A 226 -11.07 -8.14 -2.76
N LYS A 227 -11.05 -9.48 -2.99
CA LYS A 227 -10.97 -10.46 -1.90
C LYS A 227 -9.76 -10.23 -0.99
N LEU A 228 -8.61 -9.79 -1.51
CA LEU A 228 -7.43 -9.51 -0.69
C LEU A 228 -7.69 -8.35 0.28
N VAL A 229 -8.43 -7.33 -0.18
CA VAL A 229 -8.85 -6.21 0.66
C VAL A 229 -9.87 -6.69 1.69
N PHE A 230 -10.89 -7.44 1.28
CA PHE A 230 -11.89 -7.96 2.21
C PHE A 230 -11.30 -8.91 3.26
N ASN A 231 -10.40 -9.80 2.87
CA ASN A 231 -9.70 -10.66 3.81
C ASN A 231 -8.88 -9.85 4.80
N THR A 232 -8.32 -8.71 4.41
CA THR A 232 -7.63 -7.79 5.34
C THR A 232 -8.60 -7.14 6.33
N LEU A 233 -9.81 -6.79 5.89
CA LEU A 233 -10.84 -6.20 6.75
C LEU A 233 -11.44 -7.22 7.72
N VAL A 234 -11.67 -8.45 7.25
CA VAL A 234 -12.28 -9.53 8.05
C VAL A 234 -11.27 -10.14 9.02
N ASN A 235 -10.04 -10.40 8.57
CA ASN A 235 -8.95 -10.92 9.40
C ASN A 235 -8.15 -9.76 10.02
N GLY A 236 -8.83 -8.82 10.67
CA GLY A 236 -8.27 -7.60 11.25
C GLY A 236 -7.17 -7.85 12.32
N PRO A 237 -7.18 -7.15 13.47
CA PRO A 237 -6.23 -7.43 14.54
C PRO A 237 -6.24 -8.92 14.92
N ASP A 238 -5.07 -9.50 15.22
CA ASP A 238 -4.99 -10.84 15.82
C ASP A 238 -5.57 -10.77 17.24
N ALA A 239 -6.89 -10.93 17.36
CA ALA A 239 -7.68 -10.82 18.59
C ALA A 239 -7.41 -9.54 19.42
N ALA A 240 -8.16 -8.47 19.17
CA ALA A 240 -8.20 -7.33 20.09
C ALA A 240 -8.84 -7.74 21.44
N PRO A 241 -8.35 -7.24 22.59
CA PRO A 241 -9.07 -7.39 23.86
C PRO A 241 -10.46 -6.75 23.74
N ALA A 242 -11.48 -7.42 24.28
CA ALA A 242 -12.88 -7.01 24.17
C ALA A 242 -13.07 -5.54 24.55
N ARG A 243 -13.59 -4.73 23.62
CA ARG A 243 -14.02 -3.34 23.90
C ARG A 243 -15.19 -3.43 24.88
N SER A 244 -15.04 -2.89 26.09
CA SER A 244 -16.12 -2.82 27.08
C SER A 244 -17.26 -1.98 26.51
N SER A 245 -18.39 -2.63 26.23
CA SER A 245 -19.64 -1.96 25.90
C SER A 245 -20.17 -1.28 27.16
N ASN A 246 -19.86 0.01 27.35
CA ASN A 246 -20.67 0.82 28.24
C ASN A 246 -21.98 1.14 27.51
N GLY A 247 -22.97 0.28 27.74
CA GLY A 247 -24.35 0.60 27.45
C GLY A 247 -24.81 1.66 28.45
N GLU A 248 -24.99 2.89 27.98
CA GLU A 248 -25.85 3.84 28.66
C GLU A 248 -27.26 3.64 28.14
N GLY A 249 -28.03 2.87 28.91
CA GLY A 249 -29.48 2.98 28.89
C GLY A 249 -29.90 4.20 29.69
N ARG A 250 -30.65 5.10 29.06
CA ARG A 250 -31.90 5.67 29.56
C ARG A 250 -32.62 6.42 28.45
#